data_AF-A0A0G1D303-F1
#
_entry.id   AF-A0A0G1D303-F1
#
_cell.length_a   1.000
_cell.length_b   1.000
_cell.length_c   1.000
_cell.angle_alpha   90.00
_cell.angle_beta   90.00
_cell.angle_gamma   90.00
#
_symmetry.space_group_name_H-M   'P 1'
#
loop_
_entity.id
_entity.type
_entity.pdbx_description
1 polymer ?
#
loop_
_entity_poly.entity_id
_entity_poly.type
_entity_poly.pdbx_seq_one_letter_code
_entity_poly.pdbx_strand_id
1 'polypeptide(L)'
;MHPYLRTLSKITGLPKFSYKVVESYWLGNDKLLKAKNKDYPTLLNFFTKQGVPEWFVAELKSEKPKKFIPTHLFQVLHVGVGRASGSVPYNLESINNCMIRWGKVKKVNKKTAIVSLNSLKKVKGVLTAHWKQIVKILTEDEIEKIAYWTDEVLKTI
;
A
#
# COMPACT_ATOMS: atom_id res chain seq x y z
N MET A 1 -7.21 0.47 -5.71
CA MET A 1 -7.13 -0.98 -6.05
C MET A 1 -6.97 -1.28 -7.55
N HIS A 2 -8.02 -1.28 -8.39
CA HIS A 2 -7.93 -1.81 -9.77
C HIS A 2 -6.76 -1.28 -10.64
N PRO A 3 -6.39 0.02 -10.62
CA PRO A 3 -5.25 0.54 -11.39
C PRO A 3 -3.92 -0.12 -11.03
N TYR A 4 -3.69 -0.41 -9.75
CA TYR A 4 -2.49 -1.10 -9.27
C TYR A 4 -2.46 -2.55 -9.73
N LEU A 5 -3.56 -3.29 -9.56
CA LEU A 5 -3.64 -4.68 -10.02
C LEU A 5 -3.48 -4.80 -11.55
N ARG A 6 -4.00 -3.83 -12.33
CA ARG A 6 -3.77 -3.75 -13.79
C ARG A 6 -2.31 -3.40 -14.13
N THR A 7 -1.69 -2.51 -13.38
CA THR A 7 -0.28 -2.12 -13.56
C THR A 7 0.66 -3.28 -13.24
N LEU A 8 0.48 -3.93 -12.08
CA LEU A 8 1.21 -5.14 -11.69
C LEU A 8 1.00 -6.27 -12.69
N SER A 9 -0.22 -6.51 -13.17
CA SER A 9 -0.49 -7.50 -14.21
C SER A 9 0.34 -7.25 -15.48
N LYS A 10 0.38 -6.00 -15.96
CA LYS A 10 1.19 -5.60 -17.13
C LYS A 10 2.71 -5.71 -16.89
N ILE A 11 3.19 -5.33 -15.71
CA ILE A 11 4.63 -5.41 -15.34
C ILE A 11 5.09 -6.87 -15.19
N THR A 12 4.24 -7.74 -14.66
CA THR A 12 4.63 -9.11 -14.28
C THR A 12 4.40 -10.15 -15.36
N GLY A 13 3.43 -9.92 -16.26
CA GLY A 13 2.90 -10.90 -17.21
C GLY A 13 1.82 -11.81 -16.61
N LEU A 14 1.43 -11.61 -15.35
CA LEU A 14 0.52 -12.49 -14.63
C LEU A 14 -0.93 -11.95 -14.63
N PRO A 15 -1.96 -12.81 -14.52
CA PRO A 15 -3.36 -12.36 -14.42
C PRO A 15 -3.59 -11.41 -13.24
N LYS A 16 -4.39 -10.35 -13.46
CA LYS A 16 -4.72 -9.28 -12.48
C LYS A 16 -5.23 -9.75 -11.11
N PHE A 17 -5.79 -10.96 -11.03
CA PHE A 17 -6.35 -11.56 -9.80
C PHE A 17 -5.62 -12.87 -9.42
N SER A 18 -4.49 -13.18 -10.05
CA SER A 18 -3.62 -14.27 -9.58
C SER A 18 -3.06 -13.95 -8.20
N TYR A 19 -2.92 -14.97 -7.35
CA TYR A 19 -2.45 -14.80 -5.97
C TYR A 19 -1.18 -13.93 -5.87
N LYS A 20 -0.17 -14.21 -6.71
CA LYS A 20 1.09 -13.46 -6.74
C LYS A 20 0.92 -11.97 -7.07
N VAL A 21 -0.06 -11.56 -7.87
CA VAL A 21 -0.36 -10.14 -8.16
C VAL A 21 -1.13 -9.47 -7.03
N VAL A 22 -2.06 -10.18 -6.41
CA VAL A 22 -2.83 -9.68 -5.26
C VAL A 22 -1.92 -9.52 -4.03
N GLU A 23 -1.04 -10.50 -3.78
CA GLU A 23 0.01 -10.46 -2.77
C GLU A 23 1.01 -9.32 -3.03
N SER A 24 1.48 -9.13 -4.28
CA SER A 24 2.36 -8.01 -4.67
C SER A 24 1.78 -6.65 -4.25
N TYR A 25 0.46 -6.48 -4.36
CA TYR A 25 -0.22 -5.24 -4.00
C TYR A 25 -0.38 -5.08 -2.49
N TRP A 26 -0.85 -6.11 -1.78
CA TRP A 26 -1.13 -5.99 -0.34
C TRP A 26 0.11 -6.13 0.53
N LEU A 27 0.83 -7.26 0.43
CA LEU A 27 1.93 -7.64 1.33
C LEU A 27 3.31 -7.35 0.74
N GLY A 28 3.41 -7.38 -0.59
CA GLY A 28 4.65 -7.29 -1.35
C GLY A 28 5.35 -8.65 -1.50
N ASN A 29 5.94 -8.88 -2.67
CA ASN A 29 6.75 -10.06 -2.98
C ASN A 29 7.78 -9.74 -4.09
N ASP A 30 8.57 -10.73 -4.50
CA ASP A 30 9.64 -10.60 -5.49
C ASP A 30 9.20 -9.98 -6.84
N LYS A 31 7.91 -10.06 -7.19
CA LYS A 31 7.39 -9.52 -8.45
C LYS A 31 7.41 -7.98 -8.49
N LEU A 32 7.50 -7.32 -7.34
CA LEU A 32 7.74 -5.87 -7.26
C LEU A 32 9.11 -5.46 -7.80
N LEU A 33 10.12 -6.35 -7.79
CA LEU A 33 11.46 -6.09 -8.35
C LEU A 33 11.44 -5.87 -9.88
N LYS A 34 10.35 -6.25 -10.57
CA LYS A 34 10.14 -5.95 -11.98
C LYS A 34 9.72 -4.49 -12.25
N ALA A 35 9.14 -3.80 -11.26
CA ALA A 35 8.62 -2.44 -11.43
C ALA A 35 9.74 -1.40 -11.50
N LYS A 36 9.65 -0.46 -12.45
CA LYS A 36 10.63 0.61 -12.68
C LYS A 36 9.90 1.95 -12.84
N ASN A 37 10.60 3.07 -12.64
CA ASN A 37 9.99 4.41 -12.70
C ASN A 37 9.34 4.71 -14.07
N LYS A 38 9.84 4.10 -15.16
CA LYS A 38 9.23 4.17 -16.50
C LYS A 38 7.84 3.53 -16.60
N ASP A 39 7.44 2.71 -15.63
CA ASP A 39 6.13 2.05 -15.60
C ASP A 39 5.08 2.90 -14.88
N TYR A 40 5.49 3.91 -14.09
CA TYR A 40 4.58 4.80 -13.37
C TYR A 40 3.53 5.50 -14.26
N PRO A 41 3.84 5.97 -15.48
CA PRO A 41 2.83 6.46 -16.42
C PRO A 41 1.74 5.43 -16.82
N THR A 42 2.00 4.12 -16.69
CA THR A 42 0.94 3.10 -16.87
C THR A 42 -0.09 3.18 -15.74
N LEU A 43 0.34 3.44 -14.51
CA LEU A 43 -0.57 3.62 -13.38
C LEU A 43 -1.43 4.88 -13.57
N LEU A 44 -0.82 6.01 -13.95
CA LEU A 44 -1.54 7.26 -14.21
C LEU A 44 -2.57 7.11 -15.35
N ASN A 45 -2.23 6.41 -16.43
CA ASN A 45 -3.17 6.06 -17.50
C ASN A 45 -4.36 5.22 -16.97
N PHE A 46 -4.12 4.28 -16.06
CA PHE A 46 -5.21 3.53 -15.42
C PHE A 46 -6.00 4.33 -14.37
N PHE A 47 -5.45 5.40 -13.78
CA PHE A 47 -6.21 6.37 -12.99
C PHE A 47 -7.14 7.22 -13.87
N THR A 48 -6.64 7.79 -14.97
CA THR A 48 -7.47 8.50 -15.96
C THR A 48 -8.61 7.61 -16.46
N LYS A 49 -8.30 6.35 -16.80
CA LYS A 49 -9.29 5.34 -17.23
C LYS A 49 -10.19 4.78 -16.11
N GLN A 50 -10.06 5.26 -14.87
CA GLN A 50 -11.02 5.04 -13.79
C GLN A 50 -11.85 6.31 -13.48
N GLY A 51 -11.56 7.44 -14.10
CA GLY A 51 -12.22 8.72 -13.77
C GLY A 51 -11.63 9.42 -12.55
N VAL A 52 -10.35 9.18 -12.23
CA VAL A 52 -9.62 10.03 -11.27
C VAL A 52 -9.48 11.43 -11.88
N PRO A 53 -9.75 12.52 -11.14
CA PRO A 53 -9.74 13.88 -11.69
C PRO A 53 -8.43 14.28 -12.39
N GLU A 54 -8.53 14.96 -13.52
CA GLU A 54 -7.37 15.31 -14.34
C GLU A 54 -6.35 16.18 -13.61
N TRP A 55 -6.79 17.18 -12.83
CA TRP A 55 -5.93 18.00 -12.00
C TRP A 55 -5.06 17.15 -11.06
N PHE A 56 -5.61 16.06 -10.53
CA PHE A 56 -4.92 15.19 -9.60
C PHE A 56 -3.97 14.21 -10.31
N VAL A 57 -4.34 13.73 -11.50
CA VAL A 57 -3.42 12.96 -12.36
C VAL A 57 -2.25 13.84 -12.85
N ALA A 58 -2.48 15.14 -13.06
CA ALA A 58 -1.44 16.12 -13.39
C ALA A 58 -0.51 16.39 -12.19
N GLU A 59 -1.05 16.60 -10.99
CA GLU A 59 -0.28 16.74 -9.74
C GLU A 59 0.65 15.55 -9.52
N LEU A 60 0.12 14.33 -9.57
CA LEU A 60 0.88 13.07 -9.47
C LEU A 60 1.89 12.87 -10.61
N LYS A 61 1.74 13.57 -11.74
CA LYS A 61 2.69 13.54 -12.87
C LYS A 61 3.86 14.51 -12.67
N SER A 62 3.67 15.59 -11.91
CA SER A 62 4.76 16.45 -11.40
C SER A 62 5.45 15.82 -10.18
N GLU A 63 4.70 15.36 -9.19
CA GLU A 63 5.18 14.72 -7.97
C GLU A 63 5.57 13.25 -8.21
N LYS A 64 6.62 13.04 -9.00
CA LYS A 64 7.10 11.68 -9.32
C LYS A 64 7.83 11.07 -8.12
N PRO A 65 7.56 9.78 -7.78
CA PRO A 65 8.29 9.09 -6.72
C PRO A 65 9.75 8.88 -7.10
N LYS A 66 10.64 8.83 -6.11
CA LYS A 66 12.07 8.51 -6.30
C LYS A 66 12.24 7.09 -6.89
N LYS A 67 11.38 6.16 -6.46
CA LYS A 67 11.33 4.76 -6.91
C LYS A 67 9.87 4.29 -6.97
N PHE A 68 9.42 3.72 -8.08
CA PHE A 68 8.04 3.25 -8.22
C PHE A 68 7.86 1.83 -7.67
N ILE A 69 7.11 1.68 -6.57
CA ILE A 69 6.80 0.39 -5.93
C ILE A 69 5.28 0.26 -5.78
N PRO A 70 4.55 -0.43 -6.70
CA PRO A 70 3.08 -0.41 -6.76
C PRO A 70 2.34 -1.26 -5.69
N THR A 71 2.60 -1.01 -4.40
CA THR A 71 1.86 -1.59 -3.26
C THR A 71 0.66 -0.73 -2.83
N HIS A 72 -0.19 -1.28 -1.96
CA HIS A 72 -1.24 -0.55 -1.26
C HIS A 72 -0.66 0.55 -0.37
N LEU A 73 0.47 0.29 0.29
CA LEU A 73 1.18 1.30 1.08
C LEU A 73 1.59 2.50 0.22
N PHE A 74 2.15 2.25 -0.96
CA PHE A 74 2.49 3.31 -1.90
C PHE A 74 1.25 4.09 -2.35
N GLN A 75 0.11 3.44 -2.60
CA GLN A 75 -1.16 4.16 -2.84
C GLN A 75 -1.54 5.08 -1.66
N VAL A 76 -1.36 4.63 -0.42
CA VAL A 76 -1.80 5.36 0.78
C VAL A 76 -0.92 6.55 1.11
N LEU A 77 0.39 6.49 0.84
CA LEU A 77 1.34 7.57 1.16
C LEU A 77 1.65 8.48 -0.04
N HIS A 78 1.86 7.92 -1.23
CA HIS A 78 2.19 8.71 -2.43
C HIS A 78 0.94 9.31 -3.08
N VAL A 79 -0.10 8.51 -3.29
CA VAL A 79 -1.37 9.01 -3.85
C VAL A 79 -2.26 9.61 -2.75
N GLY A 80 -2.04 9.25 -1.48
CA GLY A 80 -2.77 9.81 -0.35
C GLY A 80 -4.20 9.27 -0.25
N VAL A 81 -4.53 8.63 0.88
CA VAL A 81 -5.89 8.17 1.14
C VAL A 81 -6.88 9.36 1.11
N GLY A 82 -8.00 9.20 0.40
CA GLY A 82 -9.09 10.18 0.31
C GLY A 82 -8.85 11.36 -0.63
N ARG A 83 -7.60 11.66 -1.04
CA ARG A 83 -7.27 12.86 -1.85
C ARG A 83 -8.08 12.96 -3.15
N ALA A 84 -8.26 11.85 -3.86
CA ALA A 84 -8.99 11.81 -5.13
C ALA A 84 -10.53 11.84 -5.01
N SER A 85 -11.09 11.64 -3.81
CA SER A 85 -12.53 11.40 -3.58
C SER A 85 -13.17 12.29 -2.53
N GLY A 86 -12.39 13.02 -1.74
CA GLY A 86 -12.86 13.79 -0.57
C GLY A 86 -13.41 12.92 0.58
N SER A 87 -13.46 11.60 0.42
CA SER A 87 -14.26 10.71 1.28
C SER A 87 -13.71 10.48 2.69
N VAL A 88 -12.44 10.80 2.92
CA VAL A 88 -11.80 10.88 4.25
C VAL A 88 -10.70 11.95 4.23
N PRO A 89 -10.40 12.62 5.35
CA PRO A 89 -9.27 13.55 5.44
C PRO A 89 -7.94 12.81 5.30
N TYR A 90 -7.00 13.38 4.56
CA TYR A 90 -5.62 12.86 4.47
C TYR A 90 -4.83 13.24 5.72
N ASN A 91 -4.93 12.41 6.76
CA ASN A 91 -4.28 12.63 8.05
C ASN A 91 -3.68 11.32 8.61
N LEU A 92 -2.94 11.43 9.72
CA LEU A 92 -2.25 10.29 10.34
C LEU A 92 -3.21 9.16 10.79
N GLU A 93 -4.46 9.46 11.12
CA GLU A 93 -5.46 8.43 11.46
C GLU A 93 -5.90 7.66 10.21
N SER A 94 -6.32 8.35 9.15
CA SER A 94 -6.67 7.73 7.87
C SER A 94 -5.51 6.91 7.27
N ILE A 95 -4.27 7.38 7.43
CA ILE A 95 -3.06 6.65 6.98
C ILE A 95 -2.80 5.40 7.83
N ASN A 96 -2.87 5.51 9.17
CA ASN A 96 -2.78 4.36 10.10
C ASN A 96 -3.91 3.36 9.90
N ASN A 97 -5.02 3.83 9.38
CA ASN A 97 -6.09 2.99 8.95
C ASN A 97 -5.66 2.24 7.67
N CYS A 98 -5.04 2.86 6.64
CA CYS A 98 -4.84 2.25 5.31
C CYS A 98 -3.47 1.58 4.90
N MET A 99 -2.31 1.68 5.58
CA MET A 99 -1.08 0.82 5.37
C MET A 99 -1.24 -0.59 5.99
N ILE A 100 -0.54 -1.74 5.76
CA ILE A 100 -0.83 -3.04 6.49
C ILE A 100 -0.19 -3.23 7.91
N ARG A 101 -0.95 -3.67 8.95
CA ARG A 101 -0.58 -3.92 10.38
C ARG A 101 -0.39 -5.40 10.61
N TRP A 102 0.75 -5.68 11.21
CA TRP A 102 0.97 -6.82 12.09
C TRP A 102 1.08 -6.30 13.54
N GLY A 103 1.00 -7.21 14.51
CA GLY A 103 1.01 -6.87 15.93
C GLY A 103 0.90 -8.11 16.80
N LYS A 104 1.36 -8.01 18.05
CA LYS A 104 1.29 -9.15 18.97
C LYS A 104 -0.10 -9.22 19.59
N VAL A 105 -0.80 -10.33 19.38
CA VAL A 105 -2.03 -10.66 20.13
C VAL A 105 -1.66 -10.74 21.62
N LYS A 106 -2.33 -9.93 22.44
CA LYS A 106 -2.13 -9.84 23.90
C LYS A 106 -3.14 -10.68 24.68
N LYS A 107 -4.37 -10.81 24.16
CA LYS A 107 -5.44 -11.65 24.71
C LYS A 107 -6.41 -12.06 23.62
N VAL A 108 -6.88 -13.30 23.67
CA VAL A 108 -8.02 -13.78 22.86
C VAL A 108 -9.22 -13.96 23.79
N ASN A 109 -10.39 -13.47 23.37
CA ASN A 109 -11.70 -13.72 23.98
C ASN A 109 -12.58 -14.43 22.94
N LYS A 110 -13.74 -14.98 23.34
CA LYS A 110 -14.62 -15.83 22.51
C LYS A 110 -14.89 -15.34 21.07
N LYS A 111 -14.99 -14.03 20.83
CA LYS A 111 -15.22 -13.42 19.49
C LYS A 111 -14.33 -12.20 19.20
N THR A 112 -13.37 -11.87 20.05
CA THR A 112 -12.54 -10.66 19.93
C THR A 112 -11.12 -10.90 20.40
N ALA A 113 -10.15 -10.19 19.82
CA ALA A 113 -8.75 -10.24 20.26
C ALA A 113 -8.24 -8.83 20.60
N ILE A 114 -7.53 -8.72 21.71
CA ILE A 114 -6.78 -7.51 22.07
C ILE A 114 -5.41 -7.64 21.41
N VAL A 115 -5.08 -6.74 20.47
CA VAL A 115 -3.82 -6.78 19.72
C VAL A 115 -3.01 -5.52 20.00
N SER A 116 -1.76 -5.71 20.43
CA SER A 116 -0.75 -4.66 20.52
C SER A 116 -0.16 -4.45 19.13
N LEU A 117 -0.78 -3.55 18.37
CA LEU A 117 -0.44 -3.37 16.96
C LEU A 117 0.59 -2.25 16.76
N ASN A 118 1.62 -2.51 15.95
CA ASN A 118 2.59 -1.50 15.55
C ASN A 118 1.88 -0.50 14.63
N SER A 119 2.00 0.80 14.92
CA SER A 119 1.23 1.88 14.28
C SER A 119 2.13 3.06 14.00
N LEU A 120 1.89 3.84 12.94
CA LEU A 120 2.58 5.10 12.72
C LEU A 120 2.31 6.05 13.88
N LYS A 121 3.35 6.36 14.65
CA LYS A 121 3.33 7.42 15.66
C LYS A 121 4.08 8.63 15.10
N LYS A 122 3.63 9.84 15.42
CA LYS A 122 4.30 11.08 15.00
C LYS A 122 5.55 11.31 15.86
N VAL A 123 6.64 10.64 15.52
CA VAL A 123 7.96 10.69 16.19
C VAL A 123 9.03 10.95 15.13
N LYS A 124 10.16 11.57 15.49
CA LYS A 124 11.33 11.66 14.59
C LYS A 124 11.96 10.27 14.47
N GLY A 125 11.86 9.63 13.30
CA GLY A 125 12.29 8.24 13.07
C GLY A 125 11.14 7.35 12.60
N VAL A 126 11.45 6.29 11.85
CA VAL A 126 10.50 5.54 11.00
C VAL A 126 9.67 4.49 11.76
N LEU A 127 8.44 4.19 11.28
CA LEU A 127 7.46 3.26 11.89
C LEU A 127 6.47 2.68 10.85
N THR A 128 5.45 1.89 11.26
CA THR A 128 4.61 1.01 10.39
C THR A 128 3.06 1.03 10.65
N ALA A 129 2.18 0.62 9.69
CA ALA A 129 1.06 -0.40 9.82
C ALA A 129 -0.57 -0.06 9.96
N HIS A 130 -1.59 -0.89 9.41
CA HIS A 130 -3.19 -0.93 9.26
C HIS A 130 -4.29 -1.00 10.40
N TRP A 131 -5.50 -0.47 10.12
CA TRP A 131 -6.91 -0.91 10.45
C TRP A 131 -7.38 -1.57 11.78
N LYS A 132 -6.55 -2.13 12.68
CA LYS A 132 -6.95 -2.74 13.98
C LYS A 132 -7.78 -4.05 13.92
N GLN A 133 -8.14 -4.59 12.76
CA GLN A 133 -8.83 -5.89 12.61
C GLN A 133 -7.86 -7.05 12.34
N ILE A 134 -8.10 -8.23 12.93
CA ILE A 134 -7.40 -9.46 12.52
C ILE A 134 -8.12 -10.03 11.29
N VAL A 135 -7.54 -9.78 10.11
CA VAL A 135 -8.03 -10.36 8.83
C VAL A 135 -7.40 -11.74 8.59
N LYS A 136 -6.17 -11.96 9.06
CA LYS A 136 -5.39 -13.19 8.91
C LYS A 136 -4.37 -13.32 10.06
N ILE A 137 -4.04 -14.55 10.44
CA ILE A 137 -2.79 -14.85 11.18
C ILE A 137 -1.68 -14.95 10.14
N LEU A 138 -0.74 -14.00 10.19
CA LEU A 138 0.40 -13.93 9.27
C LEU A 138 1.46 -14.98 9.66
N THR A 139 2.16 -15.54 8.67
CA THR A 139 3.40 -16.29 8.93
C THR A 139 4.57 -15.34 9.18
N GLU A 140 5.67 -15.83 9.72
CA GLU A 140 6.92 -15.06 9.90
C GLU A 140 7.42 -14.54 8.55
N ASP A 141 7.42 -15.41 7.55
CA ASP A 141 7.62 -15.13 6.11
C ASP A 141 6.81 -13.94 5.57
N GLU A 142 5.57 -13.75 6.04
CA GLU A 142 4.72 -12.61 5.66
C GLU A 142 5.04 -11.34 6.46
N ILE A 143 5.38 -11.47 7.74
CA ILE A 143 5.78 -10.34 8.59
C ILE A 143 7.08 -9.71 8.06
N GLU A 144 8.06 -10.53 7.68
CA GLU A 144 9.32 -10.07 7.09
C GLU A 144 9.10 -9.36 5.75
N LYS A 145 8.27 -9.92 4.86
CA LYS A 145 7.92 -9.27 3.57
C LYS A 145 7.23 -7.93 3.79
N ILE A 146 6.24 -7.87 4.70
CA ILE A 146 5.55 -6.62 5.04
C ILE A 146 6.55 -5.59 5.58
N ALA A 147 7.47 -5.97 6.47
CA ALA A 147 8.48 -5.07 7.02
C ALA A 147 9.43 -4.55 5.92
N TYR A 148 10.03 -5.45 5.14
CA TYR A 148 10.94 -5.09 4.04
C TYR A 148 10.27 -4.18 3.01
N TRP A 149 9.07 -4.51 2.53
CA TRP A 149 8.36 -3.68 1.56
C TRP A 149 7.77 -2.41 2.15
N THR A 150 7.58 -2.33 3.47
CA THR A 150 7.26 -1.07 4.16
C THR A 150 8.45 -0.11 4.12
N ASP A 151 9.63 -0.58 4.54
CA ASP A 151 10.86 0.23 4.51
C ASP A 151 11.26 0.63 3.10
N GLU A 152 11.12 -0.28 2.11
CA GLU A 152 11.40 0.04 0.72
C GLU A 152 10.46 1.12 0.15
N VAL A 153 9.17 1.14 0.51
CA VAL A 153 8.24 2.20 0.09
C VAL A 153 8.55 3.52 0.80
N LEU A 154 8.87 3.49 2.10
CA LEU A 154 9.16 4.68 2.89
C LEU A 154 10.42 5.44 2.43
N LYS A 155 11.33 4.79 1.68
CA LYS A 155 12.48 5.42 1.00
C LYS A 155 12.13 6.13 -0.31
N THR A 156 10.92 5.93 -0.87
CA THR A 156 10.55 6.40 -2.22
C THR A 156 9.90 7.77 -2.27
N ILE A 157 9.35 8.19 -1.14
CA ILE A 157 8.71 9.47 -0.82
C ILE A 157 9.70 10.38 -0.07
#